data_AF-A0A8B4Q9X5-F1
#
_entry.id   AF-A0A8B4Q9X5-F1
#
_cell.length_a   1.000
_cell.length_b   1.000
_cell.length_c   1.000
_cell.angle_alpha   90.00
_cell.angle_beta   90.00
_cell.angle_gamma   90.00
#
_symmetry.space_group_name_H-M   'P 1'
#
loop_
_entity.id
_entity.type
_entity.pdbx_description
1 polymer ?
#
loop_
_entity_poly.entity_id
_entity_poly.type
_entity_poly.pdbx_seq_one_letter_code
_entity_poly.pdbx_strand_id
1 'polypeptide(L)'
;MKKLVAGGLALSLLFAFGTSEVDAKQKFVDKNKNGISDKWEKKYKLKGKKLAKLDADKDGLSNFVEYKLNLNPKKKDTNKNGKPDGLEDSDKDGLTNIAEVGMGLKPYKKYSKNSRIADGNLKDENGVKFSEKVSELEISIESGKNEFEFEYEVKDGKEKIKVKQKGFNLDKEAISKLVVDLEKAVSDRLTEDQILEMVQTRFALTGAFEIEVELEYANGDEFEFEKEVDLDDDQGSEDDEQDED
;
A
#
# COMPACT_ATOMS: atom_id res chain seq x y z
N MET A 1 43.05 -31.95 73.59
CA MET A 1 43.64 -30.74 74.21
C MET A 1 43.82 -29.67 73.13
N LYS A 2 43.32 -28.45 73.43
CA LYS A 2 43.66 -27.10 72.94
C LYS A 2 44.38 -26.87 71.58
N LYS A 3 43.67 -26.08 70.74
CA LYS A 3 44.05 -24.87 69.95
C LYS A 3 45.20 -24.93 68.92
N LEU A 4 44.94 -24.45 67.69
CA LEU A 4 45.27 -23.09 67.25
C LEU A 4 44.88 -22.83 65.77
N VAL A 5 44.39 -21.62 65.52
CA VAL A 5 44.16 -21.00 64.20
C VAL A 5 45.32 -20.04 63.92
N ALA A 6 45.83 -20.05 62.70
CA ALA A 6 46.42 -18.93 61.94
C ALA A 6 46.72 -19.50 60.53
N GLY A 7 46.30 -18.94 59.40
CA GLY A 7 46.36 -17.54 59.00
C GLY A 7 47.44 -17.43 57.92
N GLY A 8 47.05 -17.52 56.64
CA GLY A 8 47.98 -17.44 55.50
C GLY A 8 47.25 -17.17 54.19
N LEU A 9 47.13 -15.89 53.85
CA LEU A 9 46.71 -15.35 52.54
C LEU A 9 47.90 -15.40 51.56
N ALA A 10 47.70 -15.96 50.36
CA ALA A 10 48.36 -15.55 49.11
C ALA A 10 47.68 -16.28 47.92
N LEU A 11 46.78 -15.62 47.19
CA LEU A 11 47.02 -14.85 45.95
C LEU A 11 47.03 -15.72 44.66
N SER A 12 45.81 -15.87 44.12
CA SER A 12 45.38 -15.98 42.71
C SER A 12 46.41 -16.19 41.58
N LEU A 13 46.10 -17.13 40.67
CA LEU A 13 46.13 -16.88 39.22
C LEU A 13 45.17 -17.85 38.50
N LEU A 14 43.90 -17.45 38.34
CA LEU A 14 42.94 -18.10 37.43
C LEU A 14 43.05 -17.37 36.09
N PHE A 15 43.67 -18.01 35.11
CA PHE A 15 43.63 -17.58 33.71
C PHE A 15 42.23 -17.91 33.15
N ALA A 16 41.30 -16.96 33.26
CA ALA A 16 40.06 -17.01 32.49
C ALA A 16 40.35 -16.46 31.09
N PHE A 17 40.32 -17.33 30.07
CA PHE A 17 40.22 -16.89 28.68
C PHE A 17 38.84 -16.24 28.49
N GLY A 18 38.77 -14.94 28.71
CA GLY A 18 37.67 -14.12 28.22
C GLY A 18 37.82 -14.02 26.70
N THR A 19 37.01 -14.77 25.95
CA THR A 19 36.73 -14.43 24.55
C THR A 19 35.96 -13.12 24.56
N SER A 20 36.66 -12.00 24.48
CA SER A 20 36.06 -10.74 24.10
C SER A 20 35.63 -10.89 22.64
N GLU A 21 34.33 -11.13 22.43
CA GLU A 21 33.71 -10.81 21.16
C GLU A 21 33.89 -9.31 20.96
N VAL A 22 34.88 -8.97 20.14
CA VAL A 22 35.06 -7.60 19.66
C VAL A 22 33.84 -7.26 18.83
N ASP A 23 32.93 -6.49 19.43
CA ASP A 23 31.86 -5.78 18.74
C ASP A 23 32.50 -4.78 17.76
N ALA A 24 32.94 -5.30 16.63
CA ALA A 24 33.46 -4.51 15.54
C ALA A 24 32.29 -3.73 14.97
N LYS A 25 32.09 -2.50 15.47
CA LYS A 25 31.21 -1.48 14.86
C LYS A 25 31.43 -1.53 13.35
N GLN A 26 30.50 -2.14 12.63
CA GLN A 26 30.62 -2.32 11.20
C GLN A 26 30.69 -0.92 10.59
N LYS A 27 31.86 -0.57 10.04
CA LYS A 27 32.13 0.76 9.51
C LYS A 27 31.13 1.05 8.40
N PHE A 28 30.16 1.92 8.68
CA PHE A 28 29.24 2.46 7.68
C PHE A 28 30.05 3.35 6.74
N VAL A 29 30.42 2.81 5.59
CA VAL A 29 31.10 3.53 4.52
C VAL A 29 30.08 3.77 3.43
N ASP A 30 29.83 5.04 3.13
CA ASP A 30 29.04 5.53 2.01
C ASP A 30 29.85 6.65 1.35
N LYS A 31 30.63 6.29 0.32
CA LYS A 31 31.57 7.24 -0.33
C LYS A 31 30.86 8.25 -1.20
N ASN A 32 29.77 7.83 -1.85
CA ASN A 32 29.05 8.69 -2.78
C ASN A 32 27.96 9.54 -2.08
N LYS A 33 27.77 9.32 -0.77
CA LYS A 33 26.87 10.03 0.13
C LYS A 33 25.41 9.98 -0.36
N ASN A 34 25.01 8.85 -0.94
CA ASN A 34 23.64 8.62 -1.42
C ASN A 34 22.74 8.00 -0.34
N GLY A 35 23.27 7.68 0.85
CA GLY A 35 22.54 7.08 1.96
C GLY A 35 22.57 5.56 1.99
N ILE A 36 23.20 4.91 1.01
CA ILE A 36 23.37 3.46 0.91
C ILE A 36 24.83 3.11 1.18
N SER A 37 25.08 2.05 1.94
CA SER A 37 26.46 1.63 2.21
C SER A 37 27.15 1.05 0.96
N ASP A 38 28.43 1.37 0.77
CA ASP A 38 29.30 0.80 -0.28
C ASP A 38 29.29 -0.74 -0.27
N LYS A 39 29.10 -1.35 0.92
CA LYS A 39 29.01 -2.82 1.08
C LYS A 39 27.76 -3.38 0.40
N TRP A 40 26.62 -2.73 0.61
CA TRP A 40 25.34 -3.13 0.00
C TRP A 40 25.39 -2.89 -1.51
N GLU A 41 25.91 -1.73 -1.95
CA GLU A 41 26.14 -1.42 -3.37
C GLU A 41 27.00 -2.51 -4.04
N LYS A 42 28.11 -2.90 -3.39
CA LYS A 42 28.98 -3.99 -3.87
C LYS A 42 28.28 -5.35 -3.90
N LYS A 43 27.49 -5.69 -2.87
CA LYS A 43 26.74 -6.95 -2.77
C LYS A 43 25.86 -7.15 -4.00
N TYR A 44 25.10 -6.10 -4.36
CA TYR A 44 24.18 -6.16 -5.49
C TYR A 44 24.80 -5.72 -6.82
N LYS A 45 26.10 -5.38 -6.85
CA LYS A 45 26.79 -4.90 -8.06
C LYS A 45 26.11 -3.65 -8.67
N LEU A 46 25.64 -2.76 -7.80
CA LEU A 46 25.02 -1.49 -8.14
C LEU A 46 25.97 -0.36 -7.73
N LYS A 47 26.04 0.74 -8.48
CA LYS A 47 26.90 1.89 -8.16
C LYS A 47 26.34 3.19 -8.73
N GLY A 48 26.55 4.28 -8.01
CA GLY A 48 26.37 5.64 -8.54
C GLY A 48 25.63 6.56 -7.60
N LYS A 49 25.86 7.87 -7.72
CA LYS A 49 25.26 8.87 -6.83
C LYS A 49 23.72 8.90 -6.89
N LYS A 50 23.15 8.61 -8.06
CA LYS A 50 21.69 8.56 -8.26
C LYS A 50 21.07 7.19 -7.91
N LEU A 51 21.89 6.17 -7.61
CA LEU A 51 21.43 4.80 -7.38
C LEU A 51 20.29 4.73 -6.37
N ALA A 52 20.44 5.45 -5.25
CA ALA A 52 19.45 5.49 -4.19
C ALA A 52 18.02 5.85 -4.64
N LYS A 53 17.87 6.59 -5.74
CA LYS A 53 16.58 7.02 -6.29
C LYS A 53 16.07 6.13 -7.43
N LEU A 54 16.89 5.19 -7.91
CA LEU A 54 16.46 4.27 -8.95
C LEU A 54 15.68 3.14 -8.31
N ASP A 55 14.85 2.49 -9.11
CA ASP A 55 14.17 1.24 -8.82
C ASP A 55 14.72 0.22 -9.84
N ALA A 56 15.47 -0.76 -9.35
CA ALA A 56 16.32 -1.58 -10.21
C ALA A 56 15.62 -2.84 -10.74
N ASP A 57 14.60 -3.35 -10.05
CA ASP A 57 13.77 -4.48 -10.46
C ASP A 57 12.35 -4.11 -10.85
N LYS A 58 11.95 -2.84 -10.64
CA LYS A 58 10.68 -2.27 -11.08
C LYS A 58 9.48 -2.85 -10.34
N ASP A 59 9.57 -2.87 -9.01
CA ASP A 59 8.45 -3.18 -8.12
C ASP A 59 7.84 -1.94 -7.46
N GLY A 60 8.35 -0.74 -7.79
CA GLY A 60 7.89 0.53 -7.26
C GLY A 60 8.72 1.07 -6.08
N LEU A 61 9.66 0.29 -5.54
CA LEU A 61 10.52 0.75 -4.45
C LEU A 61 11.86 1.27 -4.97
N SER A 62 12.28 2.41 -4.45
CA SER A 62 13.65 2.87 -4.70
C SER A 62 14.66 1.97 -3.97
N ASN A 63 15.86 1.82 -4.54
CA ASN A 63 16.99 1.12 -3.95
C ASN A 63 17.29 1.58 -2.50
N PHE A 64 17.02 2.85 -2.17
CA PHE A 64 17.19 3.35 -0.80
C PHE A 64 16.15 2.79 0.17
N VAL A 65 14.89 2.68 -0.26
CA VAL A 65 13.81 2.10 0.54
C VAL A 65 14.10 0.61 0.75
N GLU A 66 14.46 -0.11 -0.31
CA GLU A 66 14.87 -1.51 -0.21
C GLU A 66 16.08 -1.72 0.70
N TYR A 67 17.06 -0.81 0.65
CA TYR A 67 18.20 -0.82 1.59
C TYR A 67 17.74 -0.70 3.05
N LYS A 68 16.74 0.14 3.33
CA LYS A 68 16.18 0.31 4.68
C LYS A 68 15.38 -0.91 5.15
N LEU A 69 14.69 -1.56 4.22
CA LEU A 69 13.90 -2.77 4.47
C LEU A 69 14.74 -4.06 4.48
N ASN A 70 16.03 -3.99 4.13
CA ASN A 70 16.91 -5.14 3.92
C ASN A 70 16.46 -6.10 2.80
N LEU A 71 15.80 -5.56 1.78
CA LEU A 71 15.33 -6.30 0.61
C LEU A 71 16.45 -6.48 -0.44
N ASN A 72 16.10 -7.13 -1.55
CA ASN A 72 17.00 -7.38 -2.66
C ASN A 72 16.59 -6.55 -3.90
N PRO A 73 17.39 -5.53 -4.26
CA PRO A 73 17.13 -4.55 -5.34
C PRO A 73 17.25 -5.08 -6.77
N LYS A 74 17.12 -6.39 -6.91
CA LYS A 74 17.24 -7.11 -8.18
C LYS A 74 16.14 -8.16 -8.30
N LYS A 75 15.19 -8.17 -7.39
CA LYS A 75 14.07 -9.09 -7.34
C LYS A 75 12.86 -8.33 -6.84
N LYS A 76 11.89 -8.18 -7.74
CA LYS A 76 10.58 -7.63 -7.41
C LYS A 76 9.91 -8.27 -6.20
N ASP A 77 10.21 -9.54 -5.93
CA ASP A 77 9.74 -10.27 -4.76
C ASP A 77 10.97 -10.95 -4.13
N THR A 78 11.45 -10.39 -3.02
CA THR A 78 12.66 -10.81 -2.34
C THR A 78 12.48 -12.17 -1.69
N ASN A 79 11.32 -12.40 -1.08
CA ASN A 79 11.05 -13.59 -0.25
C ASN A 79 10.36 -14.72 -1.02
N LYS A 80 9.91 -14.47 -2.24
CA LYS A 80 9.26 -15.38 -3.18
C LYS A 80 7.89 -15.89 -2.70
N ASN A 81 7.13 -15.05 -2.02
CA ASN A 81 5.77 -15.40 -1.58
C ASN A 81 4.70 -15.13 -2.66
N GLY A 82 5.07 -14.54 -3.80
CA GLY A 82 4.16 -14.19 -4.90
C GLY A 82 3.68 -12.74 -4.85
N LYS A 83 3.96 -11.99 -3.79
CA LYS A 83 3.65 -10.57 -3.64
C LYS A 83 4.93 -9.75 -3.88
N PRO A 84 4.94 -8.78 -4.81
CA PRO A 84 6.07 -7.88 -4.98
C PRO A 84 6.39 -7.12 -3.68
N ASP A 85 7.67 -6.83 -3.42
CA ASP A 85 8.10 -6.15 -2.20
C ASP A 85 7.41 -4.78 -2.05
N GLY A 86 7.16 -4.07 -3.16
CA GLY A 86 6.37 -2.82 -3.15
C GLY A 86 4.97 -2.95 -2.55
N LEU A 87 4.33 -4.11 -2.72
CA LEU A 87 2.98 -4.39 -2.23
C LEU A 87 2.98 -5.07 -0.84
N GLU A 88 4.14 -5.38 -0.25
CA GLU A 88 4.21 -5.92 1.11
C GLU A 88 3.98 -4.84 2.19
N ASP A 89 3.47 -5.24 3.35
CA ASP A 89 3.39 -4.42 4.57
C ASP A 89 4.52 -4.84 5.54
N SER A 90 5.66 -4.17 5.43
CA SER A 90 6.88 -4.61 6.11
C SER A 90 6.85 -4.40 7.63
N ASP A 91 6.18 -3.34 8.10
CA ASP A 91 6.14 -2.98 9.52
C ASP A 91 4.79 -3.29 10.21
N LYS A 92 3.85 -3.87 9.46
CA LYS A 92 2.59 -4.45 9.91
C LYS A 92 1.67 -3.40 10.51
N ASP A 93 1.48 -2.32 9.76
CA ASP A 93 0.67 -1.20 10.18
C ASP A 93 -0.58 -0.96 9.34
N GLY A 94 -0.76 -1.78 8.29
CA GLY A 94 -1.92 -1.78 7.41
C GLY A 94 -1.73 -0.99 6.13
N LEU A 95 -0.50 -0.65 5.74
CA LEU A 95 -0.18 -0.03 4.46
C LEU A 95 0.84 -0.85 3.68
N THR A 96 0.74 -0.82 2.36
CA THR A 96 1.81 -1.35 1.50
C THR A 96 3.01 -0.41 1.50
N ASN A 97 4.20 -0.98 1.28
CA ASN A 97 5.45 -0.22 1.24
C ASN A 97 5.38 0.91 0.20
N ILE A 98 4.76 0.67 -0.96
CA ILE A 98 4.62 1.68 -2.02
C ILE A 98 3.63 2.79 -1.63
N ALA A 99 2.50 2.45 -0.99
CA ALA A 99 1.54 3.43 -0.51
C ALA A 99 2.16 4.36 0.54
N GLU A 100 2.90 3.80 1.49
CA GLU A 100 3.62 4.59 2.49
C GLU A 100 4.63 5.56 1.86
N VAL A 101 5.42 5.10 0.89
CA VAL A 101 6.35 5.97 0.17
C VAL A 101 5.59 7.11 -0.53
N GLY A 102 4.48 6.79 -1.20
CA GLY A 102 3.61 7.78 -1.85
C GLY A 102 3.05 8.83 -0.88
N MET A 103 2.72 8.42 0.35
CA MET A 103 2.21 9.30 1.41
C MET A 103 3.31 10.02 2.21
N GLY A 104 4.59 9.81 1.87
CA GLY A 104 5.74 10.38 2.58
C GLY A 104 5.95 9.78 3.98
N LEU A 105 5.44 8.57 4.21
CA LEU A 105 5.66 7.74 5.38
C LEU A 105 6.92 6.88 5.19
N LYS A 106 7.18 5.96 6.11
CA LYS A 106 8.42 5.17 6.16
C LYS A 106 8.06 3.70 6.35
N PRO A 107 8.22 2.86 5.30
CA PRO A 107 7.83 1.45 5.36
C PRO A 107 8.53 0.55 6.37
N TYR A 108 9.57 1.08 7.01
CA TYR A 108 10.36 0.40 8.02
C TYR A 108 10.04 0.92 9.42
N LYS A 109 8.97 1.71 9.59
CA LYS A 109 8.61 2.37 10.85
C LYS A 109 7.10 2.67 10.91
N LYS A 110 6.38 1.74 11.57
CA LYS A 110 4.96 1.75 11.96
C LYS A 110 4.36 3.07 12.49
N TYR A 111 5.20 4.01 12.91
CA TYR A 111 4.80 5.31 13.45
C TYR A 111 5.70 6.40 12.86
N SER A 112 5.57 6.67 11.55
CA SER A 112 6.46 7.56 10.80
C SER A 112 6.41 9.01 11.30
N LYS A 113 5.21 9.49 11.61
CA LYS A 113 4.94 10.88 12.01
C LYS A 113 5.11 11.16 13.51
N ASN A 114 5.79 10.27 14.25
CA ASN A 114 5.88 10.29 15.72
C ASN A 114 4.49 10.33 16.40
N SER A 115 3.49 9.78 15.70
CA SER A 115 2.16 9.57 16.23
C SER A 115 2.15 8.34 17.14
N ARG A 116 1.15 8.26 18.03
CA ARG A 116 0.81 7.00 18.73
C ARG A 116 -0.15 6.12 17.93
N ILE A 117 -0.56 6.61 16.76
CA ILE A 117 -1.45 5.95 15.80
C ILE A 117 -0.56 5.39 14.70
N ALA A 118 -0.72 4.09 14.41
CA ALA A 118 -0.05 3.41 13.31
C ALA A 118 -0.33 4.13 11.99
N ASP A 119 0.59 4.14 11.03
CA ASP A 119 0.43 5.00 9.87
C ASP A 119 -0.80 4.61 9.03
N GLY A 120 -1.09 3.31 8.85
CA GLY A 120 -2.34 2.85 8.23
C GLY A 120 -3.62 3.25 8.95
N ASN A 121 -3.56 3.59 10.24
CA ASN A 121 -4.70 4.07 11.02
C ASN A 121 -4.77 5.61 11.12
N LEU A 122 -3.82 6.34 10.53
CA LEU A 122 -3.93 7.79 10.40
C LEU A 122 -5.16 8.12 9.56
N LYS A 123 -5.81 9.23 9.88
CA LYS A 123 -6.95 9.74 9.13
C LYS A 123 -6.60 11.04 8.44
N ASP A 124 -7.14 11.25 7.25
CA ASP A 124 -7.09 12.55 6.59
C ASP A 124 -8.13 13.53 7.16
N GLU A 125 -8.25 14.71 6.55
CA GLU A 125 -9.20 15.75 6.97
C GLU A 125 -10.68 15.33 6.83
N ASN A 126 -10.96 14.35 5.97
CA ASN A 126 -12.29 13.80 5.75
C ASN A 126 -12.58 12.60 6.67
N GLY A 127 -11.62 12.20 7.50
CA GLY A 127 -11.76 11.10 8.45
C GLY A 127 -11.51 9.71 7.86
N VAL A 128 -11.11 9.62 6.58
CA VAL A 128 -10.76 8.37 5.87
C VAL A 128 -9.42 7.86 6.40
N LYS A 129 -9.33 6.57 6.74
CA LYS A 129 -8.03 6.02 7.17
C LYS A 129 -7.08 5.92 5.98
N PHE A 130 -5.79 6.05 6.23
CA PHE A 130 -4.79 5.94 5.17
C PHE A 130 -4.81 4.55 4.51
N SER A 131 -5.06 3.49 5.29
CA SER A 131 -5.26 2.13 4.78
C SER A 131 -6.46 1.96 3.86
N GLU A 132 -7.43 2.87 3.93
CA GLU A 132 -8.68 2.85 3.17
C GLU A 132 -8.61 3.76 1.94
N LYS A 133 -7.47 4.41 1.69
CA LYS A 133 -7.30 5.26 0.50
C LYS A 133 -7.21 4.42 -0.75
N VAL A 134 -7.81 4.90 -1.84
CA VAL A 134 -7.69 4.28 -3.15
C VAL A 134 -6.29 4.54 -3.69
N SER A 135 -5.55 3.50 -4.05
CA SER A 135 -4.24 3.60 -4.72
C SER A 135 -4.37 3.55 -6.23
N GLU A 136 -5.27 2.70 -6.72
CA GLU A 136 -5.55 2.50 -8.14
C GLU A 136 -7.04 2.22 -8.33
N LEU A 137 -7.63 2.78 -9.38
CA LEU A 137 -9.01 2.53 -9.77
C LEU A 137 -9.11 2.61 -11.29
N GLU A 138 -9.57 1.53 -11.90
CA GLU A 138 -9.96 1.49 -13.31
C GLU A 138 -11.46 1.18 -13.39
N ILE A 139 -12.19 1.97 -14.17
CA ILE A 139 -13.59 1.68 -14.49
C ILE A 139 -13.76 1.79 -16.00
N SER A 140 -14.29 0.72 -16.59
CA SER A 140 -14.75 0.68 -17.98
C SER A 140 -16.27 0.51 -18.01
N ILE A 141 -16.96 1.30 -18.82
CA ILE A 141 -18.42 1.19 -19.01
C ILE A 141 -18.75 1.28 -20.49
N GLU A 142 -19.56 0.34 -20.95
CA GLU A 142 -20.18 0.35 -22.28
C GLU A 142 -21.70 0.43 -22.15
N SER A 143 -22.32 1.44 -22.77
CA SER A 143 -23.78 1.60 -22.81
C SER A 143 -24.22 1.94 -24.23
N GLY A 144 -24.64 0.91 -24.96
CA GLY A 144 -25.07 1.00 -26.35
C GLY A 144 -23.95 1.45 -27.29
N LYS A 145 -23.94 2.74 -27.68
CA LYS A 145 -22.88 3.32 -28.54
C LYS A 145 -21.89 4.18 -27.76
N ASN A 146 -22.19 4.42 -26.50
CA ASN A 146 -21.39 5.25 -25.63
C ASN A 146 -20.48 4.34 -24.82
N GLU A 147 -19.25 4.77 -24.62
CA GLU A 147 -18.26 4.05 -23.82
C GLU A 147 -17.43 5.07 -23.05
N PHE A 148 -17.03 4.72 -21.84
CA PHE A 148 -15.96 5.43 -21.17
C PHE A 148 -15.10 4.49 -20.35
N GLU A 149 -13.83 4.85 -20.27
CA GLU A 149 -12.82 4.18 -19.48
C GLU A 149 -12.06 5.27 -18.74
N PHE A 150 -11.90 5.14 -17.43
CA PHE A 150 -10.99 6.02 -16.70
C PHE A 150 -10.09 5.23 -15.76
N GLU A 151 -8.86 5.73 -15.65
CA GLU A 151 -7.84 5.23 -14.74
C GLU A 151 -7.52 6.34 -13.74
N TYR A 152 -7.53 6.02 -12.45
CA TYR A 152 -7.02 6.82 -11.35
C TYR A 152 -5.84 6.09 -10.70
N GLU A 153 -4.69 6.75 -10.56
CA GLU A 153 -3.51 6.21 -9.87
C GLU A 153 -2.92 7.28 -8.96
N VAL A 154 -2.55 6.91 -7.73
CA VAL A 154 -1.72 7.74 -6.85
C VAL A 154 -0.24 7.38 -7.04
N LYS A 155 0.47 8.18 -7.85
CA LYS A 155 1.91 7.97 -8.11
C LYS A 155 2.76 9.08 -7.53
N ASP A 156 3.79 8.73 -6.75
CA ASP A 156 4.68 9.70 -6.08
C ASP A 156 3.91 10.74 -5.23
N GLY A 157 2.79 10.32 -4.62
CA GLY A 157 1.90 11.20 -3.84
C GLY A 157 1.11 12.20 -4.68
N LYS A 158 0.99 11.96 -6.00
CA LYS A 158 0.19 12.76 -6.92
C LYS A 158 -0.85 11.92 -7.62
N GLU A 159 -2.07 12.42 -7.59
CA GLU A 159 -3.18 11.84 -8.34
C GLU A 159 -2.97 12.03 -9.83
N LYS A 160 -3.24 10.98 -10.59
CA LYS A 160 -3.28 10.99 -12.05
C LYS A 160 -4.60 10.40 -12.48
N ILE A 161 -5.30 11.14 -13.34
CA ILE A 161 -6.55 10.69 -13.96
C ILE A 161 -6.36 10.69 -15.47
N LYS A 162 -6.57 9.54 -16.09
CA LYS A 162 -6.71 9.37 -17.54
C LYS A 162 -8.15 9.03 -17.86
N VAL A 163 -8.67 9.57 -18.95
CA VAL A 163 -10.04 9.32 -19.39
C VAL A 163 -10.03 9.08 -20.90
N LYS A 164 -10.68 8.01 -21.32
CA LYS A 164 -11.08 7.76 -22.72
C LYS A 164 -12.60 7.70 -22.73
N GLN A 165 -13.23 8.39 -23.66
CA GLN A 165 -14.69 8.43 -23.71
C GLN A 165 -15.19 8.71 -25.11
N LYS A 166 -16.38 8.19 -25.39
CA LYS A 166 -17.14 8.45 -26.62
C LYS A 166 -18.62 8.45 -26.25
N GLY A 167 -19.31 9.52 -26.64
CA GLY A 167 -20.72 9.74 -26.29
C GLY A 167 -20.95 10.24 -24.85
N PHE A 168 -19.98 10.11 -23.96
CA PHE A 168 -19.99 10.71 -22.62
C PHE A 168 -19.19 12.02 -22.54
N ASN A 169 -19.49 12.83 -21.53
CA ASN A 169 -18.73 14.04 -21.17
C ASN A 169 -18.41 14.02 -19.67
N LEU A 170 -17.53 13.09 -19.30
CA LEU A 170 -16.95 12.98 -17.97
C LEU A 170 -15.91 14.06 -17.75
N ASP A 171 -16.07 14.79 -16.65
CA ASP A 171 -15.03 15.68 -16.14
C ASP A 171 -14.20 14.98 -15.06
N LYS A 172 -13.00 15.51 -14.83
CA LYS A 172 -12.09 14.97 -13.80
C LYS A 172 -12.63 15.15 -12.39
N GLU A 173 -13.53 16.12 -12.17
CA GLU A 173 -14.09 16.42 -10.85
C GLU A 173 -15.08 15.34 -10.42
N ALA A 174 -15.90 14.82 -11.33
CA ALA A 174 -16.80 13.70 -11.10
C ALA A 174 -16.04 12.44 -10.70
N ILE A 175 -14.92 12.15 -11.40
CA ILE A 175 -14.04 11.02 -11.08
C ILE A 175 -13.40 11.21 -9.71
N SER A 176 -12.81 12.38 -9.42
CA SER A 176 -12.23 12.67 -8.09
C SER A 176 -13.27 12.52 -6.98
N LYS A 177 -14.51 12.95 -7.19
CA LYS A 177 -15.58 12.77 -6.19
C LYS A 177 -15.96 11.31 -6.01
N LEU A 178 -16.04 10.52 -7.10
CA LEU A 178 -16.29 9.09 -7.00
C LEU A 178 -15.21 8.39 -6.18
N VAL A 179 -13.93 8.70 -6.41
CA VAL A 179 -12.82 8.19 -5.59
C VAL A 179 -13.01 8.52 -4.11
N VAL A 180 -13.34 9.78 -3.78
CA VAL A 180 -13.61 10.19 -2.39
C VAL A 180 -14.79 9.43 -1.77
N ASP A 181 -15.82 9.16 -2.55
CA ASP A 181 -16.99 8.42 -2.06
C ASP A 181 -16.64 6.93 -1.84
N LEU A 182 -15.83 6.33 -2.73
CA LEU A 182 -15.31 4.97 -2.57
C LEU A 182 -14.41 4.85 -1.33
N GLU A 183 -13.52 5.83 -1.10
CA GLU A 183 -12.67 5.91 0.10
C GLU A 183 -13.48 5.99 1.42
N LYS A 184 -14.62 6.70 1.41
CA LYS A 184 -15.47 6.84 2.60
C LYS A 184 -16.25 5.58 2.91
N ALA A 185 -16.63 4.83 1.88
CA ALA A 185 -17.47 3.66 2.05
C ALA A 185 -16.67 2.39 2.42
N VAL A 186 -15.33 2.44 2.44
CA VAL A 186 -14.45 1.34 2.88
C VAL A 186 -14.68 0.92 4.33
N SER A 187 -15.07 1.85 5.20
CA SER A 187 -15.32 1.54 6.62
C SER A 187 -16.37 0.43 6.81
N ASP A 188 -17.24 0.19 5.81
CA ASP A 188 -18.34 -0.78 5.87
C ASP A 188 -18.18 -1.99 4.94
N ARG A 189 -17.04 -2.14 4.23
CA ARG A 189 -16.81 -3.16 3.17
C ARG A 189 -17.88 -3.09 2.08
N LEU A 190 -17.65 -2.18 1.13
CA LEU A 190 -18.50 -2.01 -0.05
C LEU A 190 -18.82 -3.34 -0.74
N THR A 191 -20.09 -3.57 -1.06
CA THR A 191 -20.51 -4.63 -1.96
C THR A 191 -20.44 -4.17 -3.42
N GLU A 192 -20.41 -5.14 -4.35
CA GLU A 192 -20.54 -4.88 -5.79
C GLU A 192 -21.75 -3.98 -6.08
N ASP A 193 -22.90 -4.27 -5.47
CA ASP A 193 -24.13 -3.51 -5.68
C ASP A 193 -24.03 -2.06 -5.18
N GLN A 194 -23.31 -1.81 -4.07
CA GLN A 194 -23.11 -0.45 -3.57
C GLN A 194 -22.22 0.36 -4.52
N ILE A 195 -21.15 -0.24 -5.03
CA ILE A 195 -20.27 0.41 -6.01
C ILE A 195 -21.04 0.67 -7.31
N LEU A 196 -21.83 -0.30 -7.75
CA LEU A 196 -22.69 -0.17 -8.92
C LEU A 196 -23.67 1.01 -8.77
N GLU A 197 -24.39 1.11 -7.65
CA GLU A 197 -25.32 2.20 -7.38
C GLU A 197 -24.62 3.56 -7.38
N MET A 198 -23.42 3.64 -6.78
CA MET A 198 -22.62 4.86 -6.76
C MET A 198 -22.21 5.29 -8.17
N VAL A 199 -21.72 4.36 -8.99
CA VAL A 199 -21.28 4.60 -10.37
C VAL A 199 -22.48 4.98 -11.26
N GLN A 200 -23.57 4.21 -11.21
CA GLN A 200 -24.82 4.48 -11.92
C GLN A 200 -25.34 5.89 -11.61
N THR A 201 -25.45 6.22 -10.32
CA THR A 201 -25.95 7.53 -9.86
C THR A 201 -25.02 8.65 -10.31
N ARG A 202 -23.70 8.46 -10.21
CA ARG A 202 -22.71 9.49 -10.54
C ARG A 202 -22.72 9.85 -12.02
N PHE A 203 -22.81 8.84 -12.88
CA PHE A 203 -22.71 9.00 -14.32
C PHE A 203 -24.06 9.01 -15.02
N ALA A 204 -25.15 8.98 -14.25
CA ALA A 204 -26.52 8.96 -14.74
C ALA A 204 -26.74 7.87 -15.81
N LEU A 205 -26.22 6.66 -15.54
CA LEU A 205 -26.39 5.52 -16.43
C LEU A 205 -27.88 5.14 -16.45
N THR A 206 -28.46 5.16 -17.64
CA THR A 206 -29.87 4.83 -17.88
C THR A 206 -29.95 3.85 -19.04
N GLY A 207 -30.78 2.82 -18.92
CA GLY A 207 -30.77 1.67 -19.84
C GLY A 207 -29.65 0.66 -19.57
N ALA A 208 -29.55 -0.33 -20.44
CA ALA A 208 -28.58 -1.41 -20.28
C ALA A 208 -27.13 -0.93 -20.44
N PHE A 209 -26.23 -1.49 -19.64
CA PHE A 209 -24.80 -1.23 -19.72
C PHE A 209 -23.98 -2.39 -19.15
N GLU A 210 -22.75 -2.50 -19.61
CA GLU A 210 -21.73 -3.36 -19.05
C GLU A 210 -20.73 -2.49 -18.27
N ILE A 211 -20.29 -2.97 -17.12
CA ILE A 211 -19.31 -2.31 -16.27
C ILE A 211 -18.24 -3.29 -15.82
N GLU A 212 -17.00 -2.85 -15.88
CA GLU A 212 -15.84 -3.49 -15.28
C GLU A 212 -15.20 -2.50 -14.31
N VAL A 213 -14.88 -2.97 -13.11
CA VAL A 213 -14.21 -2.19 -12.06
C VAL A 213 -13.04 -2.98 -11.53
N GLU A 214 -11.86 -2.38 -11.53
CA GLU A 214 -10.69 -2.83 -10.79
C GLU A 214 -10.32 -1.75 -9.77
N LEU A 215 -10.22 -2.11 -8.50
CA LEU A 215 -9.96 -1.20 -7.39
C LEU A 215 -8.91 -1.77 -6.45
N GLU A 216 -7.84 -1.00 -6.21
CA GLU A 216 -6.84 -1.31 -5.19
C GLU A 216 -6.83 -0.23 -4.10
N TYR A 217 -6.75 -0.67 -2.86
CA TYR A 217 -6.58 0.19 -1.69
C TYR A 217 -5.12 0.24 -1.23
N ALA A 218 -4.77 1.28 -0.48
CA ALA A 218 -3.43 1.50 0.05
C ALA A 218 -2.94 0.41 1.03
N ASN A 219 -3.85 -0.41 1.58
CA ASN A 219 -3.51 -1.61 2.36
C ASN A 219 -3.20 -2.84 1.49
N GLY A 220 -3.40 -2.74 0.17
CA GLY A 220 -3.25 -3.79 -0.82
C GLY A 220 -4.44 -4.75 -0.91
N ASP A 221 -5.60 -4.37 -0.36
CA ASP A 221 -6.85 -5.06 -0.66
C ASP A 221 -7.29 -4.68 -2.07
N GLU A 222 -7.64 -5.70 -2.85
CA GLU A 222 -8.11 -5.58 -4.23
C GLU A 222 -9.60 -5.93 -4.29
N PHE A 223 -10.32 -5.25 -5.17
CA PHE A 223 -11.73 -5.49 -5.46
C PHE A 223 -11.94 -5.37 -6.96
N GLU A 224 -12.46 -6.44 -7.57
CA GLU A 224 -12.66 -6.52 -9.01
C GLU A 224 -14.02 -7.14 -9.30
N PHE A 225 -14.77 -6.56 -10.24
CA PHE A 225 -15.97 -7.19 -10.78
C PHE A 225 -16.27 -6.71 -12.19
N GLU A 226 -16.98 -7.57 -12.92
CA GLU A 226 -17.55 -7.31 -14.23
C GLU A 226 -19.04 -7.66 -14.17
N LYS A 227 -19.91 -6.78 -14.67
CA LYS A 227 -21.36 -6.96 -14.61
C LYS A 227 -22.05 -6.36 -15.83
N GLU A 228 -22.89 -7.16 -16.47
CA GLU A 228 -23.91 -6.70 -17.41
C GLU A 228 -25.18 -6.34 -16.63
N VAL A 229 -25.72 -5.15 -16.86
CA VAL A 229 -26.92 -4.64 -16.21
C VAL A 229 -27.97 -4.38 -17.27
N ASP A 230 -29.07 -5.15 -17.22
CA ASP A 230 -30.26 -4.93 -18.02
C ASP A 230 -31.31 -4.19 -17.17
N LEU A 231 -31.63 -2.94 -17.50
CA LEU A 231 -32.58 -2.13 -16.73
C LEU A 231 -34.07 -2.36 -17.11
N ASP A 232 -34.43 -3.55 -17.61
CA ASP A 232 -35.79 -3.84 -18.11
C ASP A 232 -36.74 -4.55 -17.12
N ASP A 233 -36.34 -4.94 -15.89
CA ASP A 233 -37.20 -5.70 -14.96
C ASP A 233 -37.34 -5.08 -13.55
N ASP A 234 -37.80 -3.83 -13.44
CA ASP A 234 -38.47 -3.38 -12.21
C ASP A 234 -39.76 -2.61 -12.50
N GLN A 235 -40.70 -3.31 -13.14
CA GLN A 235 -42.11 -3.16 -12.79
C GLN A 235 -42.57 -4.43 -12.09
N GLY A 236 -42.13 -4.60 -10.84
CA GLY A 236 -42.91 -5.39 -9.89
C GLY A 236 -44.30 -4.75 -9.76
N SER A 237 -45.25 -5.27 -10.51
CA SER A 237 -46.67 -5.10 -10.29
C SER A 237 -46.99 -5.57 -8.87
N GLU A 238 -47.02 -4.66 -7.90
CA GLU A 238 -47.92 -4.81 -6.76
C GLU A 238 -49.34 -4.67 -7.34
N ASP A 239 -49.86 -5.79 -7.84
CA ASP A 239 -51.29 -5.93 -8.09
C ASP A 239 -51.99 -5.74 -6.75
N ASP A 240 -52.66 -4.59 -6.64
CA ASP A 240 -53.69 -4.30 -5.64
C ASP A 240 -54.77 -5.38 -5.70
N GLU A 241 -54.63 -6.46 -4.92
CA GLU A 241 -55.78 -7.27 -4.50
C GLU A 241 -56.53 -6.49 -3.41
N GLN A 242 -57.33 -5.53 -3.87
CA GLN A 242 -58.53 -5.09 -3.14
C GLN A 242 -59.54 -6.24 -3.21
N ASP A 243 -59.49 -7.13 -2.22
CA ASP A 243 -60.64 -7.97 -1.90
C ASP A 243 -61.70 -7.10 -1.18
N GLU A 244 -62.62 -6.55 -1.98
CA GLU A 244 -63.98 -6.28 -1.52
C GLU A 244 -64.78 -7.59 -1.55
N ASP A 245 -65.14 -8.11 -0.37
CA ASP A 245 -66.46 -8.70 -0.07
C ASP A 245 -66.65 -8.95 1.44
#